data_AF-A0A928VJ13-F1
#
_entry.id   AF-A0A928VJ13-F1
#
_cell.length_a   1.000
_cell.length_b   1.000
_cell.length_c   1.000
_cell.angle_alpha   90.00
_cell.angle_beta   90.00
_cell.angle_gamma   90.00
#
_symmetry.space_group_name_H-M   'P 1'
#
loop_
_entity.id
_entity.type
_entity.pdbx_description
1 polymer ?
#
loop_
_entity_poly.entity_id
_entity_poly.type
_entity_poly.pdbx_seq_one_letter_code
_entity_poly.pdbx_strand_id
1 'polypeptide(L)'
;MPTFEVFPVSSATEQEMFINVPWVVYANDPNWVPPLRSDVEKKFQPENPFFQYGRLKQFIAISRGTAIGRIVAAINDRLVEREGKAIGIFGFFECVNDLEVAKALFEAAEAWLRSQDITEIRGPIDLSTHNNCLFLIDGFDSPPMVMMPYNPAYYPTFMEQLGWTKAK
;
A
#
# COMPACT_ATOMS: atom_id res chain seq x y z
N MET A 1 10.32 23.52 -1.91
CA MET A 1 9.93 22.41 -1.02
C MET A 1 8.83 21.64 -1.72
N PRO A 2 8.82 20.31 -1.69
CA PRO A 2 7.69 19.57 -2.23
C PRO A 2 6.44 19.99 -1.45
N THR A 3 5.43 20.49 -2.15
CA THR A 3 4.17 20.94 -1.54
C THR A 3 3.23 19.75 -1.38
N PHE A 4 3.60 18.79 -0.53
CA PHE A 4 2.69 17.71 -0.12
C PHE A 4 2.85 17.41 1.37
N GLU A 5 1.82 16.81 1.95
CA GLU A 5 1.77 16.39 3.35
C GLU A 5 1.36 14.92 3.43
N VAL A 6 1.97 14.18 4.36
CA VAL A 6 1.60 12.78 4.66
C VAL A 6 1.01 12.72 6.06
N PHE A 7 -0.17 12.12 6.18
CA PHE A 7 -0.85 12.00 7.47
C PHE A 7 -1.73 10.74 7.54
N PRO A 8 -2.04 10.24 8.76
CA PRO A 8 -2.90 9.08 8.92
C PRO A 8 -4.35 9.40 8.55
N VAL A 9 -5.02 8.46 7.89
CA VAL A 9 -6.45 8.58 7.58
C VAL A 9 -7.27 8.49 8.88
N SER A 10 -8.18 9.44 9.07
CA SER A 10 -8.94 9.64 10.31
C SER A 10 -10.40 10.04 10.10
N SER A 11 -10.82 10.38 8.87
CA SER A 11 -12.19 10.79 8.54
C SER A 11 -12.75 10.04 7.33
N ALA A 12 -14.08 10.04 7.17
CA ALA A 12 -14.74 9.44 6.01
C ALA A 12 -14.32 10.11 4.68
N THR A 13 -14.08 11.42 4.70
CA THR A 13 -13.58 12.16 3.53
C THR A 13 -12.17 11.71 3.16
N GLU A 14 -11.28 11.55 4.14
CA GLU A 14 -9.91 11.04 3.91
C GLU A 14 -9.92 9.57 3.47
N GLN A 15 -10.87 8.78 3.97
CA GLN A 15 -11.06 7.39 3.53
C GLN A 15 -11.46 7.33 2.05
N GLU A 16 -12.38 8.18 1.63
CA GLU A 16 -12.79 8.30 0.23
C GLU A 16 -11.60 8.75 -0.65
N MET A 17 -10.80 9.71 -0.18
CA MET A 17 -9.56 10.11 -0.86
C MET A 17 -8.56 8.95 -0.96
N PHE A 18 -8.36 8.19 0.12
CA PHE A 18 -7.51 7.00 0.17
C PHE A 18 -7.96 5.96 -0.86
N ILE A 19 -9.26 5.67 -0.94
CA ILE A 19 -9.80 4.69 -1.90
C ILE A 19 -9.57 5.16 -3.34
N ASN A 20 -9.67 6.47 -3.60
CA ASN A 20 -9.56 7.07 -4.92
C ASN A 20 -8.14 7.16 -5.49
N VAL A 21 -7.07 7.05 -4.68
CA VAL A 21 -5.68 7.24 -5.17
C VAL A 21 -5.32 6.43 -6.43
N PRO A 22 -5.69 5.14 -6.59
CA PRO A 22 -5.43 4.40 -7.83
C PRO A 22 -5.96 5.12 -9.07
N TRP A 23 -7.17 5.70 -9.03
CA TRP A 23 -7.73 6.43 -10.16
C TRP A 23 -6.92 7.67 -10.54
N VAL A 24 -6.16 8.24 -9.60
CA VAL A 24 -5.21 9.33 -9.88
C VAL A 24 -3.93 8.77 -10.50
N VAL A 25 -3.39 7.67 -9.95
CA VAL A 25 -2.13 7.06 -10.38
C VAL A 25 -2.20 6.49 -11.78
N TYR A 26 -3.29 5.77 -12.09
CA TYR A 26 -3.46 5.04 -13.35
C TYR A 26 -4.32 5.81 -14.38
N ALA A 27 -4.58 7.11 -14.17
CA ALA A 27 -5.50 7.90 -15.00
C ALA A 27 -5.20 7.85 -16.52
N ASN A 28 -3.93 7.64 -16.88
CA ASN A 28 -3.48 7.57 -18.27
C ASN A 28 -2.96 6.18 -18.67
N ASP A 29 -3.19 5.15 -17.86
CA ASP A 29 -2.77 3.79 -18.15
C ASP A 29 -3.92 3.02 -18.86
N PRO A 30 -3.77 2.68 -20.16
CA PRO A 30 -4.82 1.99 -20.91
C PRO A 30 -4.99 0.51 -20.52
N ASN A 31 -4.01 -0.08 -19.84
CA ASN A 31 -4.00 -1.48 -19.45
C ASN A 31 -4.53 -1.69 -18.02
N TRP A 32 -4.66 -0.61 -17.24
CA TRP A 32 -5.17 -0.70 -15.89
C TRP A 32 -6.65 -1.05 -15.85
N VAL A 33 -6.97 -2.10 -15.07
CA VAL A 33 -8.35 -2.51 -14.79
C VAL A 33 -8.67 -2.12 -13.35
N PRO A 34 -9.60 -1.17 -13.12
CA PRO A 34 -9.90 -0.71 -11.77
C PRO A 34 -10.60 -1.81 -10.95
N PRO A 35 -10.24 -1.97 -9.67
CA PRO A 35 -10.98 -2.87 -8.78
C PRO A 35 -12.38 -2.30 -8.49
N LEU A 36 -13.31 -3.18 -8.09
CA LEU A 36 -14.57 -2.73 -7.52
C LEU A 36 -14.29 -1.98 -6.21
N ARG A 37 -14.71 -0.71 -6.15
CA ARG A 37 -14.52 0.15 -4.98
C ARG A 37 -15.03 -0.49 -3.70
N SER A 38 -16.22 -1.09 -3.78
CA SER A 38 -16.89 -1.75 -2.65
C SER A 38 -16.08 -2.93 -2.11
N ASP A 39 -15.29 -3.61 -2.95
CA ASP A 39 -14.43 -4.71 -2.49
C ASP A 39 -13.18 -4.21 -1.79
N VAL A 40 -12.66 -3.04 -2.18
CA VAL A 40 -11.57 -2.34 -1.48
C VAL A 40 -12.08 -1.78 -0.14
N GLU A 41 -13.23 -1.11 -0.13
CA GLU A 41 -13.86 -0.56 1.07
C GLU A 41 -14.07 -1.63 2.15
N LYS A 42 -14.58 -2.81 1.78
CA LYS A 42 -14.77 -3.95 2.69
C LYS A 42 -13.48 -4.43 3.36
N LYS A 43 -12.29 -4.11 2.84
CA LYS A 43 -11.01 -4.46 3.48
C LYS A 43 -10.78 -3.67 4.77
N PHE A 44 -11.37 -2.49 4.87
CA PHE A 44 -11.17 -1.56 5.99
C PHE A 44 -12.36 -1.49 6.95
N GLN A 45 -13.44 -2.24 6.67
CA GLN A 45 -14.61 -2.30 7.55
C GLN A 45 -14.35 -3.19 8.77
N PRO A 46 -14.88 -2.85 9.96
CA PRO A 46 -14.67 -3.62 11.19
C PRO A 46 -15.05 -5.10 11.09
N GLU A 47 -15.99 -5.45 10.20
CA GLU A 47 -16.45 -6.82 9.95
C GLU A 47 -15.43 -7.66 9.19
N ASN A 48 -14.37 -7.05 8.64
CA ASN A 48 -13.32 -7.80 7.97
C ASN A 48 -12.64 -8.76 8.97
N PRO A 49 -12.59 -10.07 8.69
CA PRO A 49 -11.98 -11.04 9.60
C PRO A 49 -10.52 -10.74 9.97
N PHE A 50 -9.80 -9.97 9.15
CA PHE A 50 -8.45 -9.51 9.47
C PHE A 50 -8.35 -8.85 10.85
N PHE A 51 -9.36 -8.05 11.24
CA PHE A 51 -9.36 -7.33 12.51
C PHE A 51 -9.50 -8.23 13.75
N GLN A 52 -9.77 -9.53 13.58
CA GLN A 52 -9.76 -10.50 14.68
C GLN A 52 -8.34 -10.90 15.11
N TYR A 53 -7.34 -10.68 14.25
CA TYR A 53 -5.96 -11.14 14.44
C TYR A 53 -4.93 -10.15 13.88
N GLY A 54 -5.35 -8.92 13.64
CA GLY A 54 -4.53 -7.96 12.95
C GLY A 54 -4.98 -6.53 13.19
N ARG A 55 -4.02 -5.62 13.02
CA ARG A 55 -4.21 -4.18 13.16
C ARG A 55 -3.51 -3.48 12.02
N LEU A 56 -4.05 -2.35 11.58
CA LEU A 56 -3.51 -1.59 10.46
C LEU A 56 -3.57 -0.08 10.70
N LYS A 57 -2.77 0.65 9.92
CA LYS A 57 -2.83 2.10 9.81
C LYS A 57 -2.74 2.49 8.33
N GLN A 58 -3.68 3.32 7.91
CA GLN A 58 -3.71 3.93 6.59
C GLN A 58 -3.03 5.30 6.63
N PHE A 59 -2.22 5.60 5.62
CA PHE A 59 -1.63 6.91 5.39
C PHE A 59 -1.94 7.37 3.97
N ILE A 60 -2.14 8.68 3.80
CA ILE A 60 -2.29 9.34 2.50
C ILE A 60 -1.28 10.47 2.35
N ALA A 61 -0.87 10.73 1.12
CA ALA A 61 -0.11 11.90 0.71
C ALA A 61 -1.04 12.85 -0.06
N ILE A 62 -1.17 14.10 0.38
CA ILE A 62 -1.97 15.12 -0.29
C ILE A 62 -1.09 16.25 -0.81
N SER A 63 -1.29 16.63 -2.07
CA SER A 63 -0.71 17.82 -2.70
C SER A 63 -1.82 18.66 -3.29
N ARG A 64 -1.90 19.94 -2.89
CA ARG A 64 -2.89 20.91 -3.42
C ARG A 64 -4.34 20.40 -3.39
N GLY A 65 -4.72 19.66 -2.34
CA GLY A 65 -6.06 19.10 -2.17
C GLY A 65 -6.33 17.80 -2.92
N THR A 66 -5.35 17.26 -3.66
CA THR A 66 -5.45 15.96 -4.34
C THR A 66 -4.63 14.91 -3.58
N ALA A 67 -5.23 13.75 -3.32
CA ALA A 67 -4.49 12.60 -2.79
C ALA A 67 -3.64 11.98 -3.91
N ILE A 68 -2.32 12.11 -3.78
CA ILE A 68 -1.32 11.71 -4.77
C ILE A 68 -0.57 10.42 -4.37
N GLY A 69 -0.91 9.86 -3.21
CA GLY A 69 -0.37 8.59 -2.77
C GLY A 69 -1.06 8.06 -1.52
N ARG A 70 -0.90 6.76 -1.27
CA ARG A 70 -1.41 6.03 -0.12
C ARG A 70 -0.52 4.85 0.22
N ILE A 71 -0.59 4.41 1.47
CA ILE A 71 0.01 3.16 1.93
C ILE A 71 -0.75 2.65 3.15
N VAL A 72 -0.81 1.32 3.30
CA VAL A 72 -1.23 0.66 4.54
C VAL A 72 -0.03 0.00 5.16
N ALA A 73 0.17 0.28 6.45
CA ALA A 73 1.00 -0.54 7.32
C ALA A 73 0.09 -1.45 8.15
N ALA A 74 0.44 -2.72 8.27
CA ALA A 74 -0.37 -3.70 8.98
C ALA A 74 0.48 -4.71 9.74
N ILE A 75 -0.08 -5.24 10.83
CA ILE A 75 0.48 -6.33 11.62
C ILE A 75 -0.55 -7.44 11.60
N ASN A 76 -0.11 -8.63 11.22
CA ASN A 76 -0.91 -9.84 11.21
C ASN A 76 -0.32 -10.76 12.29
N ASP A 77 -0.99 -10.88 13.42
CA ASP A 77 -0.47 -11.60 14.58
C ASP A 77 -0.25 -13.10 14.24
N ARG A 78 -1.06 -13.67 13.35
CA ARG A 78 -0.86 -15.05 12.84
C ARG A 78 0.43 -15.20 12.03
N LEU A 79 0.82 -14.18 11.27
CA LEU A 79 2.09 -14.17 10.54
C LEU A 79 3.26 -14.10 11.52
N VAL A 80 3.16 -13.21 12.52
CA VAL A 80 4.17 -13.04 13.57
C VAL A 80 4.37 -14.36 14.34
N GLU A 81 3.28 -15.00 14.76
CA GLU A 81 3.29 -16.30 15.45
C GLU A 81 3.91 -17.41 14.58
N ARG A 82 3.49 -17.52 13.32
CA ARG A 82 3.98 -18.56 12.40
C ARG A 82 5.46 -18.43 12.12
N GLU A 83 5.95 -17.21 11.91
CA GLU A 83 7.35 -16.95 11.54
C GLU A 83 8.27 -16.84 12.76
N GLY A 84 7.71 -16.64 13.96
CA GLY A 84 8.48 -16.39 15.18
C GLY A 84 9.29 -15.08 15.12
N LYS A 85 8.83 -14.10 14.33
CA LYS A 85 9.51 -12.83 14.07
C LYS A 85 8.53 -11.67 14.12
N ALA A 86 8.99 -10.51 14.62
CA ALA A 86 8.21 -9.27 14.67
C ALA A 86 8.13 -8.63 13.27
N ILE A 87 7.34 -9.26 12.39
CA ILE A 87 7.14 -8.87 10.99
C ILE A 87 5.86 -8.04 10.85
N GLY A 88 6.02 -6.85 10.30
CA GLY A 88 4.94 -6.04 9.74
C GLY A 88 4.82 -6.27 8.24
N ILE A 89 3.68 -5.88 7.68
CA ILE A 89 3.47 -5.87 6.24
C ILE A 89 3.06 -4.47 5.76
N PHE A 90 3.48 -4.13 4.55
CA PHE A 90 2.91 -2.98 3.84
C PHE A 90 2.07 -3.47 2.66
N GLY A 91 1.03 -2.73 2.32
CA GLY A 91 0.13 -3.03 1.21
C GLY A 91 -0.64 -1.79 0.78
N PHE A 92 -1.51 -1.95 -0.23
CA PHE A 92 -2.29 -0.89 -0.86
C PHE A 92 -1.46 0.32 -1.30
N PHE A 93 -0.14 0.12 -1.46
CA PHE A 93 0.78 1.18 -1.81
C PHE A 93 0.47 1.69 -3.22
N GLU A 94 0.17 2.97 -3.32
CA GLU A 94 0.02 3.65 -4.58
C GLU A 94 0.60 5.06 -4.47
N CYS A 95 1.29 5.55 -5.48
CA CYS A 95 1.69 6.96 -5.54
C CYS A 95 1.93 7.38 -6.98
N VAL A 96 1.83 8.68 -7.27
CA VAL A 96 2.31 9.25 -8.53
C VAL A 96 3.80 8.98 -8.73
N ASN A 97 4.31 9.13 -9.96
CA ASN A 97 5.73 8.94 -10.28
C ASN A 97 6.64 10.03 -9.68
N ASP A 98 6.74 10.04 -8.35
CA ASP A 98 7.53 10.94 -7.53
C ASP A 98 8.11 10.14 -6.34
N LEU A 99 9.44 9.95 -6.37
CA LEU A 99 10.16 9.17 -5.36
C LEU A 99 10.01 9.77 -3.96
N GLU A 100 9.93 11.10 -3.83
CA GLU A 100 9.82 11.74 -2.52
C GLU A 100 8.46 11.45 -1.88
N VAL A 101 7.39 11.31 -2.68
CA VAL A 101 6.07 10.89 -2.20
C VAL A 101 6.12 9.45 -1.71
N ALA A 102 6.72 8.54 -2.49
CA ALA A 102 6.91 7.16 -2.10
C ALA A 102 7.69 7.06 -0.78
N LYS A 103 8.84 7.75 -0.70
CA LYS A 103 9.70 7.80 0.48
C LYS A 103 8.93 8.25 1.72
N ALA A 104 8.22 9.38 1.64
CA ALA A 104 7.48 9.92 2.78
C ALA A 104 6.34 9.00 3.26
N LEU A 105 5.67 8.29 2.34
CA LEU A 105 4.67 7.28 2.69
C LEU A 105 5.30 6.10 3.43
N PHE A 106 6.42 5.56 2.92
CA PHE A 106 7.13 4.47 3.59
C PHE A 106 7.68 4.90 4.96
N GLU A 107 8.25 6.10 5.09
CA GLU A 107 8.71 6.63 6.38
C GLU A 107 7.58 6.69 7.42
N ALA A 108 6.37 7.11 7.02
CA ALA A 108 5.21 7.13 7.90
C ALA A 108 4.74 5.72 8.31
N ALA A 109 4.70 4.79 7.35
CA ALA A 109 4.36 3.39 7.57
C ALA A 109 5.37 2.70 8.51
N GLU A 110 6.66 2.89 8.26
CA GLU A 110 7.77 2.39 9.06
C GLU A 110 7.75 2.94 10.48
N ALA A 111 7.51 4.24 10.64
CA ALA A 111 7.43 4.87 11.96
C ALA A 111 6.30 4.27 12.80
N TRP A 112 5.13 4.04 12.19
CA TRP A 112 4.03 3.36 12.87
C TRP A 112 4.37 1.91 13.23
N LEU A 113 4.92 1.12 12.30
CA LEU A 113 5.31 -0.26 12.56
C LEU A 113 6.37 -0.34 13.67
N ARG A 114 7.37 0.54 13.65
CA ARG A 114 8.40 0.62 14.69
C ARG A 114 7.79 0.93 16.06
N SER A 115 6.78 1.80 16.12
CA SER A 115 6.02 2.08 17.36
C SER A 115 5.22 0.89 17.90
N GLN A 116 5.11 -0.18 17.12
CA GLN A 116 4.42 -1.43 17.46
C GLN A 116 5.40 -2.60 17.65
N ASP A 117 6.67 -2.28 17.92
CA ASP A 117 7.77 -3.24 18.14
C ASP A 117 8.08 -4.15 16.94
N ILE A 118 7.70 -3.73 15.72
CA ILE A 118 8.05 -4.43 14.48
C ILE A 118 9.50 -4.12 14.08
N THR A 119 10.25 -5.16 13.72
CA THR A 119 11.67 -5.07 13.34
C THR A 119 11.96 -5.47 11.90
N GLU A 120 11.01 -6.12 11.23
CA GLU A 120 11.10 -6.52 9.83
C GLU A 120 9.81 -6.14 9.10
N ILE A 121 9.89 -5.66 7.86
CA ILE A 121 8.71 -5.32 7.06
C ILE A 121 8.78 -6.10 5.73
N ARG A 122 7.65 -6.69 5.32
CA ARG A 122 7.51 -7.39 4.04
C ARG A 122 6.36 -6.81 3.22
N GLY A 123 6.50 -6.77 1.91
CA GLY A 123 5.42 -6.30 1.04
C GLY A 123 5.82 -6.20 -0.43
N PRO A 124 4.86 -5.83 -1.29
CA PRO A 124 3.49 -5.46 -0.93
C PRO A 124 2.63 -6.71 -0.66
N ILE A 125 1.80 -6.65 0.39
CA ILE A 125 0.79 -7.65 0.75
C ILE A 125 -0.44 -6.90 1.29
N ASP A 126 -1.56 -6.98 0.59
CA ASP A 126 -2.82 -6.36 0.99
C ASP A 126 -3.49 -7.18 2.10
N LEU A 127 -2.99 -7.06 3.34
CA LEU A 127 -3.41 -7.79 4.56
C LEU A 127 -3.18 -9.32 4.55
N SER A 128 -3.31 -9.96 3.39
CA SER A 128 -3.14 -11.41 3.19
C SER A 128 -2.62 -11.68 1.78
N THR A 129 -1.84 -12.76 1.61
CA THR A 129 -1.36 -13.23 0.31
C THR A 129 -2.47 -13.79 -0.60
N HIS A 130 -3.70 -13.92 -0.10
CA HIS A 130 -4.88 -14.25 -0.91
C HIS A 130 -5.50 -13.01 -1.58
N ASN A 131 -5.11 -11.81 -1.14
CA ASN A 131 -5.44 -10.56 -1.82
C ASN A 131 -4.29 -10.18 -2.76
N ASN A 132 -4.28 -8.95 -3.27
CA ASN A 132 -3.15 -8.47 -4.06
C ASN A 132 -1.85 -8.54 -3.23
N CYS A 133 -0.83 -9.13 -3.83
CA CYS A 133 0.51 -9.18 -3.27
C CYS A 133 1.53 -9.21 -4.41
N LEU A 134 2.78 -8.89 -4.07
CA LEU A 134 3.90 -8.76 -5.00
C LEU A 134 3.77 -7.54 -5.94
N PHE A 135 4.88 -7.20 -6.59
CA PHE A 135 4.90 -6.25 -7.71
C PHE A 135 5.07 -7.00 -9.03
N LEU A 136 4.35 -6.55 -10.04
CA LEU A 136 4.66 -6.78 -11.44
C LEU A 136 6.01 -6.11 -11.76
N ILE A 137 6.92 -6.89 -12.34
CA ILE A 137 8.26 -6.43 -12.75
C ILE A 137 8.48 -6.43 -14.26
N ASP A 138 7.56 -7.03 -15.03
CA ASP A 138 7.56 -7.14 -16.48
C ASP A 138 6.12 -7.35 -16.99
N GLY A 139 5.85 -7.11 -18.28
CA GLY A 139 4.52 -7.28 -18.89
C GLY A 139 3.58 -6.07 -18.76
N PHE A 140 4.13 -4.87 -18.60
CA PHE A 140 3.37 -3.60 -18.49
C PHE A 140 2.66 -3.19 -19.79
N ASP A 141 2.91 -3.90 -20.89
CA ASP A 141 2.36 -3.66 -22.23
C ASP A 141 1.02 -4.37 -22.48
N SER A 142 0.50 -5.10 -21.50
CA SER A 142 -0.78 -5.81 -21.60
C SER A 142 -1.65 -5.65 -20.34
N PRO A 143 -2.98 -5.79 -20.44
CA PRO A 143 -3.86 -5.83 -19.28
C PRO A 143 -3.50 -6.96 -18.31
N PRO A 144 -3.76 -6.79 -17.00
CA PRO A 144 -3.44 -7.81 -16.02
C PRO A 144 -4.18 -9.12 -16.27
N MET A 145 -3.47 -10.22 -16.10
CA MET A 145 -4.06 -11.54 -16.02
C MET A 145 -4.82 -11.71 -14.69
N VAL A 146 -5.87 -12.53 -14.70
CA VAL A 146 -6.66 -12.83 -13.51
C VAL A 146 -5.74 -13.31 -12.38
N MET A 147 -5.89 -12.71 -11.20
CA MET A 147 -5.11 -12.99 -9.99
C MET A 147 -3.62 -12.60 -10.04
N MET A 148 -3.17 -11.85 -11.06
CA MET A 148 -1.82 -11.27 -11.10
C MET A 148 -1.84 -9.81 -10.59
N PRO A 149 -0.78 -9.35 -9.90
CA PRO A 149 -0.66 -7.95 -9.53
C PRO A 149 -0.51 -7.07 -10.78
N TYR A 150 -0.95 -5.83 -10.66
CA TYR A 150 -0.70 -4.78 -11.64
C TYR A 150 -0.30 -3.52 -10.90
N ASN A 151 0.82 -2.92 -11.29
CA ASN A 151 1.34 -1.68 -10.73
C ASN A 151 2.07 -0.90 -11.82
N PRO A 152 2.30 0.42 -11.62
CA PRO A 152 3.12 1.19 -12.54
C PRO A 152 4.55 0.65 -12.58
N ALA A 153 5.18 0.74 -13.75
CA ALA A 153 6.51 0.20 -14.01
C ALA A 153 7.63 0.82 -13.14
N TYR A 154 7.40 1.99 -12.54
CA TYR A 154 8.37 2.65 -11.68
C TYR A 154 8.36 2.16 -10.23
N TYR A 155 7.35 1.39 -9.79
CA TYR A 155 7.30 0.90 -8.39
C TYR A 155 8.47 -0.02 -8.02
N PRO A 156 8.86 -1.03 -8.84
CA PRO A 156 10.06 -1.83 -8.55
C PRO A 156 11.32 -0.96 -8.42
N THR A 157 11.48 0.04 -9.28
CA THR A 157 12.59 1.00 -9.21
C THR A 157 12.57 1.82 -7.92
N PHE A 158 11.39 2.26 -7.46
CA PHE A 158 11.26 2.94 -6.17
C PHE A 158 11.68 2.04 -5.01
N MET A 159 11.29 0.76 -5.02
CA MET A 159 11.71 -0.19 -3.98
C MET A 159 13.23 -0.28 -3.89
N GLU A 160 13.90 -0.44 -5.04
CA GLU A 160 15.37 -0.50 -5.11
C GLU A 160 16.03 0.80 -4.62
N GLN A 161 15.53 1.96 -5.04
CA GLN A 161 16.06 3.27 -4.64
C GLN A 161 15.86 3.58 -3.15
N LEU A 162 14.78 3.08 -2.57
CA LEU A 162 14.49 3.20 -1.13
C LEU A 162 15.23 2.13 -0.29
N GLY A 163 16.03 1.26 -0.92
CA GLY A 163 16.86 0.27 -0.22
C GLY A 163 16.12 -1.03 0.15
N TRP A 164 14.91 -1.25 -0.37
CA TRP A 164 14.22 -2.52 -0.21
C TRP A 164 14.94 -3.62 -0.98
N THR A 165 14.89 -4.83 -0.43
CA THR A 165 15.50 -6.01 -1.04
C THR A 165 14.47 -7.10 -1.21
N LYS A 166 14.65 -7.96 -2.23
CA LYS A 166 13.78 -9.11 -2.44
C LYS A 166 13.82 -10.01 -1.20
N ALA A 167 12.64 -10.34 -0.68
CA ALA A 167 12.50 -11.31 0.39
C ALA A 167 13.07 -12.67 -0.08
N LYS A 168 13.77 -13.35 0.83
CA LYS A 168 14.37 -14.67 0.60
C LYS A 168 13.39 -15.79 0.90
#